data_AF-A0A2C9D5F9-F1
#
_entry.id   AF-A0A2C9D5F9-F1
#
_cell.length_a   1.000
_cell.length_b   1.000
_cell.length_c   1.000
_cell.angle_alpha   90.00
_cell.angle_beta   90.00
_cell.angle_gamma   90.00
#
_symmetry.space_group_name_H-M   'P 1'
#
loop_
_entity.id
_entity.type
_entity.pdbx_description
1 polymer ?
#
loop_
_entity_poly.entity_id
_entity_poly.type
_entity_poly.pdbx_seq_one_letter_code
_entity_poly.pdbx_strand_id
1 'polypeptide(L)'
;MAEKKIWVAFRNKGVLPKALMGTEKDINVGPHEPVRVPETYGNHLIADRFAYAADELAKQRAAARKGTAKSIAAAEKAVADAKETLDKAGDDLAAKADAEKALAAAEAALAALQDN
;
A
#
# COMPACT_ATOMS: atom_id res chain seq x y z
N MET A 1 5.33 -26.82 -14.77
CA MET A 1 6.34 -26.56 -13.72
C MET A 1 6.07 -25.18 -13.17
N ALA A 2 5.92 -25.00 -11.86
CA ALA A 2 5.76 -23.66 -11.30
C ALA A 2 7.08 -22.90 -11.45
N GLU A 3 7.14 -21.94 -12.35
CA GLU A 3 8.33 -21.08 -12.50
C GLU A 3 8.52 -20.31 -11.19
N LYS A 4 9.71 -20.49 -10.58
CA LYS A 4 10.10 -19.68 -9.42
C LYS A 4 10.11 -18.21 -9.85
N LYS A 5 9.55 -17.35 -9.01
CA LYS A 5 9.48 -15.90 -9.26
C LYS A 5 10.43 -15.17 -8.31
N ILE A 6 11.19 -14.24 -8.83
CA ILE A 6 12.10 -13.38 -8.05
C ILE A 6 11.62 -11.92 -8.11
N TRP A 7 12.01 -11.14 -7.12
CA TRP A 7 11.76 -9.70 -7.11
C TRP A 7 12.89 -8.96 -7.80
N VAL A 8 12.58 -8.27 -8.89
CA VAL A 8 13.52 -7.37 -9.56
C VAL A 8 12.95 -5.98 -9.61
N ALA A 9 13.82 -4.98 -9.59
CA ALA A 9 13.46 -3.59 -9.87
C ALA A 9 14.26 -3.11 -11.06
N PHE A 10 13.57 -2.46 -12.00
CA PHE A 10 14.23 -1.85 -13.15
C PHE A 10 14.94 -0.57 -12.72
N ARG A 11 16.14 -0.36 -13.24
CA ARG A 11 16.93 0.85 -12.92
C ARG A 11 16.34 2.10 -13.55
N ASN A 12 15.71 1.93 -14.71
CA ASN A 12 14.94 2.93 -15.43
C ASN A 12 13.48 2.45 -15.56
N LYS A 13 12.62 3.23 -16.21
CA LYS A 13 11.30 2.74 -16.63
C LYS A 13 11.46 1.53 -17.56
N GLY A 14 10.66 0.48 -17.35
CA GLY A 14 10.67 -0.74 -18.15
C GLY A 14 9.27 -1.14 -18.61
N VAL A 15 9.18 -2.05 -19.58
CA VAL A 15 7.93 -2.67 -20.02
C VAL A 15 8.08 -4.17 -19.86
N LEU A 16 7.17 -4.79 -19.11
CA LEU A 16 7.09 -6.23 -18.94
C LEU A 16 6.09 -6.81 -19.93
N PRO A 17 6.51 -7.72 -20.82
CA PRO A 17 5.62 -8.31 -21.81
C PRO A 17 4.48 -9.08 -21.15
N LYS A 18 3.27 -8.93 -21.69
CA LYS A 18 2.06 -9.59 -21.20
C LYS A 18 2.17 -11.12 -21.13
N ALA A 19 2.87 -11.71 -22.10
CA ALA A 19 3.10 -13.15 -22.21
C ALA A 19 3.91 -13.70 -21.01
N LEU A 20 4.76 -12.87 -20.42
CA LEU A 20 5.58 -13.23 -19.26
C LEU A 20 4.79 -13.16 -17.94
N MET A 21 3.75 -12.33 -17.91
CA MET A 21 2.94 -12.06 -16.72
C MET A 21 1.60 -12.80 -16.71
N GLY A 22 1.22 -13.43 -17.82
CA GLY A 22 -0.11 -14.03 -17.99
C GLY A 22 -1.24 -12.98 -17.93
N THR A 23 -0.93 -11.75 -18.34
CA THR A 23 -1.89 -10.62 -18.35
C THR A 23 -2.34 -10.31 -19.78
N GLU A 24 -3.44 -9.55 -19.93
CA GLU A 24 -3.96 -9.18 -21.25
C GLU A 24 -3.18 -8.04 -21.91
N LYS A 25 -2.42 -7.25 -21.13
CA LYS A 25 -1.71 -6.04 -21.56
C LYS A 25 -0.29 -6.00 -21.02
N ASP A 26 0.59 -5.34 -21.75
CA ASP A 26 1.96 -5.12 -21.29
C ASP A 26 1.96 -4.21 -20.06
N ILE A 27 2.78 -4.56 -19.08
CA ILE A 27 2.83 -3.86 -17.80
C ILE A 27 3.98 -2.87 -17.85
N ASN A 28 3.65 -1.58 -17.81
CA ASN A 28 4.65 -0.53 -17.60
C ASN A 28 5.11 -0.56 -16.15
N VAL A 29 6.41 -0.72 -15.96
CA VAL A 29 7.04 -0.75 -14.65
C VAL A 29 7.71 0.58 -14.38
N GLY A 30 7.42 1.18 -13.23
CA GLY A 30 8.08 2.40 -12.80
C GLY A 30 9.59 2.18 -12.54
N PRO A 31 10.39 3.26 -12.60
CA PRO A 31 11.78 3.20 -12.17
C PRO A 31 11.86 2.80 -10.70
N HIS A 32 12.80 1.91 -10.36
CA HIS A 32 13.01 1.35 -9.02
C HIS A 32 11.79 0.63 -8.44
N GLU A 33 10.80 0.29 -9.27
CA GLU A 33 9.61 -0.37 -8.79
C GLU A 33 9.83 -1.88 -8.67
N PRO A 34 9.70 -2.48 -7.47
CA PRO A 34 9.90 -3.92 -7.31
C PRO A 34 8.73 -4.70 -7.93
N VAL A 35 9.05 -5.60 -8.86
CA VAL A 35 8.09 -6.45 -9.57
C VAL A 35 8.53 -7.91 -9.54
N ARG A 36 7.53 -8.81 -9.51
CA ARG A 36 7.74 -10.26 -9.60
C ARG A 36 7.84 -10.70 -11.06
N VAL A 37 8.98 -11.28 -11.42
CA VAL A 37 9.21 -11.88 -12.74
C VAL A 37 9.64 -13.34 -12.57
N PRO A 38 9.47 -14.21 -13.58
CA PRO A 38 10.08 -15.53 -13.61
C PRO A 38 11.60 -15.44 -13.41
N GLU A 39 12.17 -16.36 -12.63
CA GLU A 39 13.58 -16.38 -12.21
C GLU A 39 14.53 -16.32 -13.41
N THR A 40 14.29 -17.12 -14.45
CA THR A 40 15.10 -17.12 -15.67
C THR A 40 15.14 -15.73 -16.31
N TYR A 41 13.99 -15.10 -16.48
CA TYR A 41 13.90 -13.76 -17.09
C TYR A 41 14.53 -12.69 -16.21
N GLY A 42 14.27 -12.72 -14.90
CA GLY A 42 14.87 -11.78 -13.95
C GLY A 42 16.39 -11.89 -13.89
N ASN A 43 16.94 -13.10 -13.95
CA ASN A 43 18.39 -13.32 -13.99
C ASN A 43 19.03 -12.74 -15.25
N HIS A 44 18.38 -12.85 -16.42
CA HIS A 44 18.83 -12.18 -17.64
C HIS A 44 18.82 -10.66 -17.48
N LEU A 45 17.73 -10.08 -16.96
CA LEU A 45 17.65 -8.63 -16.71
C LEU A 45 18.73 -8.12 -15.76
N ILE A 46 19.08 -8.91 -14.74
CA ILE A 46 20.15 -8.57 -13.79
C ILE A 46 21.53 -8.69 -14.46
N ALA A 47 21.77 -9.78 -15.19
CA ALA A 47 23.03 -10.02 -15.91
C ALA A 47 23.31 -8.91 -16.93
N ASP A 48 22.29 -8.48 -17.68
CA ASP A 48 22.35 -7.41 -18.67
C ASP A 48 22.28 -6.00 -18.03
N ARG A 49 22.22 -5.93 -16.69
CA ARG A 49 22.18 -4.68 -15.90
C ARG A 49 20.96 -3.78 -16.14
N PHE A 50 19.89 -4.30 -16.74
CA PHE A 50 18.60 -3.59 -16.86
C PHE A 50 17.86 -3.50 -15.53
N ALA A 51 17.99 -4.52 -14.69
CA ALA A 51 17.36 -4.61 -13.38
C ALA A 51 18.36 -5.04 -12.28
N TYR A 52 17.93 -4.98 -11.04
CA TYR A 52 18.67 -5.50 -9.88
C TYR A 52 17.72 -6.29 -8.96
N ALA A 53 18.29 -7.19 -8.15
CA ALA A 53 17.53 -7.91 -7.14
C ALA A 53 16.94 -6.93 -6.13
N ALA A 54 15.62 -6.97 -5.96
CA ALA A 54 14.86 -5.98 -5.21
C ALA A 54 14.07 -6.60 -4.05
N ASP A 55 14.52 -7.74 -3.51
CA ASP A 55 13.85 -8.43 -2.40
C ASP A 55 13.70 -7.55 -1.16
N GLU A 56 14.73 -6.77 -0.81
CA GLU A 56 14.64 -5.83 0.32
C GLU A 56 13.68 -4.69 0.04
N LEU A 57 13.70 -4.14 -1.17
CA LEU A 57 12.80 -3.07 -1.60
C LEU A 57 11.34 -3.55 -1.63
N ALA A 58 11.12 -4.79 -2.07
CA ALA A 58 9.82 -5.45 -2.03
C ALA A 58 9.33 -5.64 -0.60
N LYS A 59 10.19 -6.07 0.33
CA LYS A 59 9.87 -6.20 1.76
C LYS A 59 9.52 -4.84 2.38
N GLN A 60 10.32 -3.80 2.11
CA GLN A 60 10.05 -2.46 2.61
C GLN A 60 8.73 -1.91 2.08
N ARG A 61 8.43 -2.07 0.79
CA ARG A 61 7.16 -1.64 0.19
C ARG A 61 5.97 -2.41 0.75
N ALA A 62 6.12 -3.72 0.97
CA ALA A 62 5.09 -4.53 1.61
C ALA A 62 4.86 -4.11 3.07
N ALA A 63 5.92 -3.81 3.82
CA ALA A 63 5.83 -3.31 5.18
C ALA A 63 5.17 -1.93 5.24
N ALA A 64 5.52 -1.01 4.34
CA ALA A 64 4.90 0.30 4.21
C ALA A 64 3.40 0.18 3.93
N ARG A 65 3.01 -0.63 2.94
CA ARG A 65 1.58 -0.89 2.64
C ARG A 65 0.83 -1.49 3.83
N LYS A 66 1.45 -2.41 4.56
CA LYS A 66 0.86 -2.99 5.77
C LYS A 66 0.75 -1.97 6.91
N GLY A 67 1.72 -1.07 7.03
CA GLY A 67 1.69 0.07 7.95
C GLY A 67 0.53 0.99 7.63
N THR A 68 0.39 1.43 6.38
CA THR A 68 -0.72 2.27 5.92
C THR A 68 -2.08 1.59 6.15
N ALA A 69 -2.22 0.32 5.77
CA ALA A 69 -3.46 -0.44 6.00
C ALA A 69 -3.80 -0.56 7.50
N LYS A 70 -2.80 -0.75 8.36
CA LYS A 70 -3.00 -0.79 9.82
C LYS A 70 -3.38 0.59 10.37
N SER A 71 -2.80 1.67 9.85
CA SER A 71 -3.14 3.04 10.22
C SER A 71 -4.57 3.41 9.79
N ILE A 72 -4.98 3.02 8.59
CA ILE A 72 -6.37 3.21 8.11
C ILE A 72 -7.34 2.45 9.01
N ALA A 73 -7.09 1.16 9.28
CA ALA A 73 -7.95 0.36 10.17
C ALA A 73 -8.02 0.92 11.60
N ALA A 74 -6.92 1.47 12.11
CA ALA A 74 -6.91 2.13 13.42
C ALA A 74 -7.71 3.45 13.40
N ALA A 75 -7.62 4.23 12.32
CA ALA A 75 -8.40 5.44 12.14
C ALA A 75 -9.90 5.16 11.98
N GLU A 76 -10.28 4.11 11.25
CA GLU A 76 -11.66 3.65 11.13
C GLU A 76 -12.24 3.27 12.50
N LYS A 77 -11.45 2.55 13.30
CA LYS A 77 -11.83 2.22 14.66
C LYS A 77 -11.99 3.47 15.53
N ALA A 78 -11.07 4.43 15.44
CA ALA A 78 -11.17 5.69 16.18
C ALA A 78 -12.43 6.50 15.82
N VAL A 79 -12.84 6.51 14.55
CA VAL A 79 -14.11 7.13 14.12
C VAL A 79 -15.31 6.37 14.71
N ALA A 80 -15.28 5.04 14.77
CA ALA A 80 -16.33 4.25 15.39
C ALA A 80 -16.43 4.49 16.91
N ASP A 81 -15.30 4.50 17.62
CA ASP A 81 -15.24 4.81 19.06
C ASP A 81 -15.71 6.25 19.34
N ALA A 82 -15.36 7.22 18.48
CA ALA A 82 -15.82 8.61 18.55
C ALA A 82 -17.34 8.75 18.31
N LYS A 83 -17.90 7.95 17.40
CA LYS A 83 -19.36 7.87 17.16
C LYS A 83 -20.09 7.29 18.36
N GLU A 84 -19.54 6.26 19.00
CA GLU A 84 -20.13 5.65 20.18
C GLU A 84 -20.08 6.60 21.39
N THR A 85 -19.01 7.39 21.54
CA THR A 85 -18.91 8.40 22.60
C THR A 85 -19.85 9.59 22.37
N LEU A 86 -20.06 9.98 21.11
CA LEU A 86 -21.09 10.97 20.74
C LEU A 86 -22.50 10.46 21.09
N ASP A 87 -22.81 9.20 20.79
CA ASP A 87 -24.11 8.60 21.10
C ASP A 87 -24.35 8.51 22.62
N LYS A 88 -23.31 8.13 23.38
CA LYS A 88 -23.34 8.09 24.85
C LYS A 88 -23.41 9.46 25.52
N ALA A 89 -22.95 10.53 24.87
CA ALA A 89 -23.01 11.88 25.42
C ALA A 89 -24.46 12.37 25.59
N GLY A 90 -25.42 11.82 24.85
CA GLY A 90 -26.85 12.11 25.00
C GLY A 90 -27.16 13.62 24.90
N ASP A 91 -27.78 14.17 25.95
CA ASP A 91 -28.18 15.58 26.06
C ASP A 91 -27.16 16.47 26.80
N ASP A 92 -26.02 15.92 27.24
CA ASP A 92 -24.96 16.73 27.83
C ASP A 92 -24.29 17.57 26.73
N LEU A 93 -24.68 18.84 26.65
CA LEU A 93 -24.21 19.80 25.64
C LEU A 93 -22.69 19.98 25.65
N ALA A 94 -22.02 19.85 26.80
CA ALA A 94 -20.58 19.96 26.89
C ALA A 94 -19.91 18.69 26.36
N ALA A 95 -20.36 17.51 26.83
CA ALA A 95 -19.84 16.23 26.37
C ALA A 95 -20.10 15.99 24.87
N LYS A 96 -21.23 16.46 24.35
CA LYS A 96 -21.57 16.37 22.93
C LYS A 96 -20.67 17.24 22.06
N ALA A 97 -20.40 18.48 22.49
CA ALA A 97 -19.50 19.38 21.77
C ALA A 97 -18.05 18.86 21.73
N ASP A 98 -17.57 18.22 22.80
CA ASP A 98 -16.25 17.58 22.83
C ASP A 98 -16.22 16.30 21.97
N ALA A 99 -17.28 15.49 22.00
CA ALA A 99 -17.39 14.29 21.17
C ALA A 99 -17.50 14.62 19.66
N GLU A 100 -18.21 15.67 19.27
CA GLU A 100 -18.29 16.15 17.88
C GLU A 100 -16.90 16.59 17.37
N LYS A 101 -16.14 17.31 18.19
CA LYS A 101 -14.76 17.70 17.85
C LYS A 101 -13.84 16.49 17.71
N ALA A 102 -13.97 15.51 18.61
CA ALA A 102 -13.19 14.27 18.56
C ALA A 102 -13.51 13.45 17.30
N LEU A 103 -14.79 13.37 16.92
CA LEU A 103 -15.26 12.71 15.71
C LEU A 103 -14.74 13.41 14.45
N ALA A 104 -14.85 14.74 14.37
CA ALA A 104 -14.33 15.51 13.25
C ALA A 104 -12.80 15.37 13.10
N ALA A 105 -12.06 15.34 14.22
CA ALA A 105 -10.62 15.10 14.21
C ALA A 105 -10.25 13.69 13.74
N ALA A 106 -11.02 12.67 14.15
CA ALA A 106 -10.81 11.28 13.73
C ALA A 106 -11.13 11.08 12.24
N GLU A 107 -12.22 11.69 11.73
CA GLU A 107 -12.59 11.63 10.31
C GLU A 107 -11.56 12.37 9.44
N ALA A 108 -11.05 13.52 9.89
CA ALA A 108 -9.96 14.23 9.20
C ALA A 108 -8.66 13.41 9.14
N ALA A 109 -8.32 12.71 10.22
CA ALA A 109 -7.15 11.83 10.26
C ALA A 109 -7.30 10.61 9.33
N LEU A 110 -8.52 10.06 9.23
CA LEU A 110 -8.83 8.98 8.30
C LEU A 110 -8.73 9.43 6.84
N ALA A 111 -9.29 10.61 6.50
CA ALA A 111 -9.21 11.18 5.17
C ALA A 111 -7.74 11.41 4.74
N ALA A 112 -6.93 12.00 5.62
CA ALA A 112 -5.51 12.23 5.34
C ALA A 112 -4.69 10.95 5.07
N LEU A 113 -5.13 9.80 5.60
CA LEU A 113 -4.52 8.50 5.34
C LEU A 113 -5.01 7.83 4.05
N GLN A 114 -6.19 8.20 3.56
CA GLN A 114 -6.79 7.67 2.33
C GLN A 114 -6.40 8.48 1.08
N ASP A 115 -6.05 9.76 1.23
CA ASP A 115 -5.56 10.64 0.15
C ASP A 115 -4.06 10.40 -0.22
N ASN A 116 -3.40 9.37 0.35
CA ASN A 116 -1.98 9.03 0.12
C ASN A 116 -1.81 7.79 -0.78
#